data_AF-A0A3R6UWK5-F1
#
_entry.id   AF-A0A3R6UWK5-F1
#
_cell.length_a   1.000
_cell.length_b   1.000
_cell.length_c   1.000
_cell.angle_alpha   90.00
_cell.angle_beta   90.00
_cell.angle_gamma   90.00
#
_symmetry.space_group_name_H-M   'P 1'
#
loop_
_entity.id
_entity.type
_entity.pdbx_description
1 polymer ?
#
loop_
_entity_poly.entity_id
_entity_poly.type
_entity_poly.pdbx_seq_one_letter_code
_entity_poly.pdbx_strand_id
1 'polypeptide(L)'
;MYPKRQSFREEMRFDIDATLKQKPKDFTEFQQLLKERGYEYKDGRQPSIRGKGQKRFIRFSSLGAGYSVDDLRKIFSGGSFKKENPETFQMLINIQKKIAEGKNGRYIQWVKRFNVKQASKAVVFLQEQGIQNLEELETRTKEITDRSQSLAQSIKNAEKQLTEIKALKTHISNYSKTKSVYDVYRKSGYSRVFYEENKEALLLYKAAKTAFSEFGKKTLPRYKELTKEYTKVLEQKKEWYREYREVRSEMKKFQLAQEITRTFLNEEQQMPKRGLIER
;
A
#
# COMPACT_ATOMS: atom_id res chain seq x y z
N MET A 1 14.77 -24.06 -34.68
CA MET A 1 14.64 -23.38 -33.36
C MET A 1 15.83 -23.77 -32.51
N TYR A 2 16.66 -22.81 -32.09
CA TYR A 2 17.76 -23.08 -31.15
C TYR A 2 17.23 -23.04 -29.71
N PRO A 3 17.53 -24.03 -28.85
CA PRO A 3 17.15 -23.94 -27.45
C PRO A 3 17.83 -22.72 -26.83
N LYS A 4 17.05 -21.81 -26.23
CA LYS A 4 17.59 -20.68 -25.46
C LYS A 4 18.41 -21.27 -24.31
N ARG A 5 19.74 -21.18 -24.38
CA ARG A 5 20.61 -21.48 -23.23
C ARG A 5 20.22 -20.51 -22.11
N GLN A 6 19.68 -21.04 -21.02
CA GLN A 6 19.40 -20.26 -19.81
C GLN A 6 20.69 -19.58 -19.37
N SER A 7 20.68 -18.26 -19.19
CA SER A 7 21.90 -17.57 -18.81
C SER A 7 22.23 -17.90 -17.35
N PHE A 8 23.51 -17.98 -16.98
CA PHE A 8 23.93 -18.19 -15.59
C PHE A 8 23.30 -17.19 -14.60
N ARG A 9 22.88 -16.00 -15.08
CA ARG A 9 22.17 -15.01 -14.25
C ARG A 9 20.71 -15.36 -14.00
N GLU A 10 20.03 -15.95 -14.98
CA GLU A 10 18.63 -16.38 -14.84
C GLU A 10 18.51 -17.61 -13.95
N GLU A 11 19.40 -18.58 -14.13
CA GLU A 11 19.53 -19.76 -13.26
C GLU A 11 19.79 -19.33 -11.81
N MET A 12 20.75 -18.43 -11.61
CA MET A 12 21.07 -17.90 -10.28
C MET A 12 19.90 -17.12 -9.64
N ARG A 13 19.13 -16.34 -10.41
CA ARG A 13 17.91 -15.70 -9.89
C ARG A 13 16.86 -16.72 -9.47
N PHE A 14 16.67 -17.76 -10.27
CA PHE A 14 15.74 -18.85 -9.96
C PHE A 14 16.12 -19.55 -8.65
N ASP A 15 17.40 -19.87 -8.46
CA ASP A 15 17.88 -20.54 -7.24
C ASP A 15 17.83 -19.64 -6.01
N ILE A 16 18.08 -18.33 -6.18
CA ILE A 16 17.85 -17.35 -5.11
C ILE A 16 16.37 -17.30 -4.72
N ASP A 17 15.46 -17.21 -5.69
CA ASP A 17 14.02 -17.21 -5.43
C ASP A 17 13.57 -18.51 -4.74
N ALA A 18 14.08 -19.68 -5.18
CA ALA A 18 13.79 -20.97 -4.57
C ALA A 18 14.33 -21.07 -3.14
N THR A 19 15.51 -20.49 -2.88
CA THR A 19 16.10 -20.43 -1.54
C THR A 19 15.29 -19.53 -0.61
N LEU A 20 14.85 -18.37 -1.08
CA LEU A 20 13.97 -17.47 -0.31
C LEU A 20 12.62 -18.13 0.03
N LYS A 21 12.07 -18.99 -0.83
CA LYS A 21 10.84 -19.75 -0.55
C LYS A 21 10.94 -20.71 0.63
N GLN A 22 12.15 -21.16 0.98
CA GLN A 22 12.39 -21.97 2.19
C GLN A 22 12.33 -21.14 3.47
N LYS A 23 12.15 -19.82 3.37
CA LYS A 23 12.05 -18.86 4.49
C LYS A 23 13.23 -18.97 5.48
N PRO A 24 14.48 -18.75 5.00
CA PRO A 24 15.61 -18.66 5.91
C PRO A 24 15.38 -17.53 6.93
N LYS A 25 15.83 -17.76 8.17
CA LYS A 25 15.68 -16.85 9.31
C LYS A 25 16.48 -15.57 9.12
N ASP A 26 17.67 -15.68 8.55
CA ASP A 26 18.57 -14.56 8.30
C ASP A 26 19.40 -14.73 7.03
N PHE A 27 20.20 -13.70 6.73
CA PHE A 27 21.05 -13.71 5.54
C PHE A 27 22.15 -14.78 5.61
N THR A 28 22.57 -15.18 6.82
CA THR A 28 23.61 -16.20 7.02
C THR A 28 23.07 -17.59 6.68
N GLU A 29 21.85 -17.90 7.13
CA GLU A 29 21.15 -19.14 6.78
C GLU A 29 20.85 -19.21 5.28
N PHE A 30 20.45 -18.08 4.68
CA PHE A 30 20.30 -17.96 3.23
C PHE A 30 21.60 -18.28 2.47
N GLN A 31 22.75 -17.81 2.96
CA GLN A 31 24.05 -18.14 2.36
C GLN A 31 24.41 -19.61 2.49
N GLN A 32 24.08 -20.25 3.63
CA GLN A 32 24.31 -21.68 3.82
C GLN A 32 23.48 -22.51 2.85
N LEU A 33 22.19 -22.20 2.68
CA LEU A 33 21.32 -22.90 1.74
C LEU A 33 21.77 -22.75 0.27
N LEU A 34 22.34 -21.60 -0.10
CA LEU A 34 22.95 -21.42 -1.41
C LEU A 34 24.23 -22.25 -1.55
N LYS A 35 25.04 -22.36 -0.50
CA LYS A 35 26.25 -23.18 -0.47
C LYS A 35 25.95 -24.68 -0.62
N GLU A 36 24.89 -25.16 0.01
CA GLU A 36 24.40 -26.54 -0.15
C GLU A 36 23.96 -26.84 -1.59
N ARG A 37 23.43 -25.82 -2.29
CA ARG A 37 23.13 -25.88 -3.73
C ARG A 37 24.37 -25.77 -4.63
N GLY A 38 25.58 -25.71 -4.06
CA GLY A 38 26.84 -25.65 -4.80
C GLY A 38 27.22 -24.25 -5.26
N TYR A 39 26.67 -23.20 -4.64
CA TYR A 39 27.11 -21.83 -4.88
C TYR A 39 28.22 -21.40 -3.92
N GLU A 40 29.18 -20.64 -4.42
CA GLU A 40 30.22 -20.01 -3.62
C GLU A 40 29.95 -18.51 -3.50
N TYR A 41 29.83 -18.05 -2.25
CA TYR A 41 29.68 -16.63 -1.93
C TYR A 41 31.04 -15.99 -1.64
N LYS A 42 31.27 -14.81 -2.22
CA LYS A 42 32.43 -13.96 -1.93
C LYS A 42 31.97 -12.64 -1.35
N ASP A 43 32.34 -12.41 -0.10
CA ASP A 43 32.07 -11.15 0.60
C ASP A 43 33.05 -10.03 0.17
N GLY A 44 32.67 -8.78 0.41
CA GLY A 44 33.48 -7.60 0.17
C GLY A 44 32.66 -6.41 -0.34
N ARG A 45 33.34 -5.34 -0.77
CA ARG A 45 32.70 -4.10 -1.27
C ARG A 45 31.72 -4.33 -2.43
N GLN A 46 31.89 -5.41 -3.18
CA GLN A 46 30.98 -5.85 -4.25
C GLN A 46 30.69 -7.34 -4.08
N PRO A 47 29.72 -7.70 -3.21
CA PRO A 47 29.39 -9.08 -2.95
C PRO A 47 29.06 -9.84 -4.22
N SER A 48 29.61 -11.03 -4.36
CA SER A 48 29.52 -11.81 -5.59
C SER A 48 29.30 -13.30 -5.31
N ILE A 49 28.77 -14.01 -6.29
CA ILE A 49 28.41 -15.43 -6.20
C ILE A 49 28.76 -16.15 -7.50
N ARG A 50 29.10 -17.43 -7.42
CA ARG A 50 29.31 -18.31 -8.59
C ARG A 50 28.74 -19.70 -8.32
N GLY A 51 28.19 -20.34 -9.35
CA GLY A 51 27.70 -21.72 -9.26
C GLY A 51 28.79 -22.76 -9.51
N LYS A 52 28.44 -24.04 -9.30
CA LYS A 52 29.33 -25.17 -9.54
C LYS A 52 29.79 -25.22 -11.00
N GLY A 53 31.10 -25.23 -11.23
CA GLY A 53 31.71 -25.24 -12.57
C GLY A 53 31.83 -23.86 -13.25
N GLN A 54 31.37 -22.78 -12.59
CA GLN A 54 31.50 -21.44 -13.13
C GLN A 54 32.87 -20.82 -12.79
N LYS A 55 33.65 -20.42 -13.82
CA LYS A 55 34.98 -19.84 -13.61
C LYS A 55 34.96 -18.43 -12.98
N ARG A 56 33.95 -17.61 -13.30
CA ARG A 56 33.87 -16.20 -12.89
C ARG A 56 32.75 -15.95 -11.90
N PHE A 57 33.02 -15.09 -10.91
CA PHE A 57 32.01 -14.56 -10.00
C PHE A 57 31.09 -13.55 -10.69
N ILE A 58 29.80 -13.61 -10.37
CA ILE A 58 28.78 -12.65 -10.76
C ILE A 58 28.45 -11.79 -9.53
N ARG A 59 28.45 -10.46 -9.69
CA ARG A 59 28.04 -9.56 -8.61
C ARG A 59 26.54 -9.67 -8.39
N PHE A 60 26.09 -9.72 -7.13
CA PHE A 60 24.66 -9.67 -6.79
C PHE A 60 23.99 -8.43 -7.40
N SER A 61 24.66 -7.27 -7.39
CA SER A 61 24.16 -6.05 -8.03
C SER A 61 23.90 -6.17 -9.53
N SER A 62 24.58 -7.10 -10.23
CA SER A 62 24.37 -7.34 -11.66
C SER A 62 23.19 -8.26 -11.96
N LEU A 63 22.60 -8.88 -10.92
CA LEU A 63 21.37 -9.66 -11.03
C LEU A 63 20.12 -8.77 -11.08
N GLY A 64 20.26 -7.45 -10.92
CA GLY A 64 19.15 -6.50 -11.00
C GLY A 64 18.49 -6.21 -9.66
N ALA A 65 17.55 -5.27 -9.66
CA ALA A 65 16.82 -4.85 -8.46
C ALA A 65 16.13 -6.05 -7.80
N GLY A 66 16.32 -6.23 -6.49
CA GLY A 66 15.75 -7.34 -5.72
C GLY A 66 16.67 -8.51 -5.47
N TYR A 67 17.80 -8.53 -6.16
CA TYR A 67 18.83 -9.53 -5.99
C TYR A 67 20.15 -8.91 -5.55
N SER A 68 20.18 -7.62 -5.18
CA SER A 68 21.35 -7.06 -4.51
C SER A 68 21.41 -7.57 -3.06
N VAL A 69 22.61 -7.62 -2.47
CA VAL A 69 22.74 -8.04 -1.06
C VAL A 69 21.96 -7.13 -0.12
N ASP A 70 21.89 -5.83 -0.40
CA ASP A 70 21.12 -4.88 0.39
C ASP A 70 19.60 -5.16 0.29
N ASP A 71 19.12 -5.48 -0.92
CA ASP A 71 17.72 -5.86 -1.14
C ASP A 71 17.37 -7.17 -0.43
N LEU A 72 18.26 -8.16 -0.49
CA LEU A 72 18.10 -9.44 0.18
C LEU A 72 18.13 -9.28 1.71
N ARG A 73 19.04 -8.45 2.25
CA ARG A 73 19.11 -8.15 3.68
C ARG A 73 17.85 -7.45 4.19
N LYS A 74 17.24 -6.56 3.38
CA LYS A 74 15.95 -5.93 3.73
C LYS A 74 14.82 -6.94 3.91
N ILE A 75 14.82 -8.05 3.15
CA ILE A 75 13.83 -9.13 3.30
C ILE A 75 13.93 -9.75 4.70
N PHE A 76 15.14 -9.99 5.18
CA PHE A 76 15.38 -10.62 6.49
C PHE A 76 15.21 -9.66 7.67
N SER A 77 15.40 -8.35 7.48
CA SER A 77 15.17 -7.35 8.52
C SER A 77 13.69 -6.97 8.71
N GLY A 78 12.75 -7.82 8.27
CA GLY A 78 11.31 -7.56 8.34
C GLY A 78 10.78 -6.55 7.30
N GLY A 79 11.63 -6.07 6.39
CA GLY A 79 11.20 -5.31 5.22
C GLY A 79 10.66 -6.25 4.14
N SER A 80 9.73 -5.79 3.31
CA SER A 80 9.37 -6.51 2.09
C SER A 80 10.14 -5.92 0.91
N PHE A 81 10.86 -6.77 0.16
CA PHE A 81 11.29 -6.38 -1.17
C PHE A 81 10.09 -6.53 -2.11
N LYS A 82 9.51 -5.41 -2.57
CA LYS A 82 8.59 -5.45 -3.70
C LYS A 82 9.41 -5.72 -4.96
N LYS A 83 9.39 -6.96 -5.45
CA LYS A 83 9.82 -7.29 -6.81
C LYS A 83 9.24 -6.23 -7.72
N GLU A 84 10.07 -5.53 -8.49
CA GLU A 84 9.58 -4.54 -9.47
C GLU A 84 8.51 -5.27 -10.27
N ASN A 85 7.25 -4.87 -10.09
CA ASN A 85 6.17 -5.51 -10.82
C ASN A 85 6.45 -5.15 -12.28
N PRO A 86 6.77 -6.13 -13.15
CA PRO A 86 7.26 -5.84 -14.50
C PRO A 86 6.27 -4.97 -15.30
N GLU A 87 4.98 -5.07 -14.95
CA GLU A 87 3.84 -4.31 -15.47
C GLU A 87 3.73 -2.86 -14.99
N THR A 88 4.52 -2.44 -13.98
CA THR A 88 4.48 -1.07 -13.47
C THR A 88 5.69 -0.27 -13.93
N PHE A 89 5.42 0.96 -14.40
CA PHE A 89 6.42 1.98 -14.66
C PHE A 89 6.69 2.80 -13.39
N GLN A 90 7.82 3.52 -13.40
CA GLN A 90 8.28 4.35 -12.29
C GLN A 90 8.47 5.79 -12.75
N MET A 91 8.49 6.70 -11.78
CA MET A 91 8.69 8.12 -12.03
C MET A 91 10.06 8.38 -12.68
N LEU A 92 10.08 9.32 -13.63
CA LEU A 92 11.31 9.70 -14.32
C LEU A 92 12.26 10.42 -13.36
N ILE A 93 13.55 10.19 -13.57
CA ILE A 93 14.58 10.89 -12.80
C ILE A 93 14.93 12.18 -13.55
N ASN A 94 14.83 13.31 -12.86
CA ASN A 94 15.27 14.60 -13.41
C ASN A 94 16.79 14.60 -13.62
N ILE A 95 17.22 14.54 -14.88
CA ILE A 95 18.64 14.45 -15.27
C ILE A 95 19.39 15.72 -14.84
N GLN A 96 18.82 16.90 -15.04
CA GLN A 96 19.48 18.18 -14.75
C GLN A 96 19.77 18.32 -13.25
N LYS A 97 18.81 17.94 -12.40
CA LYS A 97 19.01 17.89 -10.95
C LYS A 97 20.14 16.92 -10.56
N LYS A 98 20.21 15.76 -11.21
CA LYS A 98 21.28 14.79 -10.93
C LYS A 98 22.66 15.24 -11.42
N ILE A 99 22.73 16.06 -12.48
CA ILE A 99 23.97 16.72 -12.88
C ILE A 99 24.40 17.75 -11.83
N ALA A 100 23.48 18.58 -11.35
CA ALA A 100 23.75 19.57 -10.30
C ALA A 100 24.20 18.94 -8.97
N GLU A 101 23.69 17.74 -8.64
CA GLU A 101 24.14 16.93 -7.49
C GLU A 101 25.53 16.27 -7.70
N GLY A 102 26.24 16.56 -8.79
CA GLY A 102 27.59 16.04 -9.05
C GLY A 102 27.65 14.58 -9.50
N LYS A 103 26.56 14.01 -10.04
CA LYS A 103 26.58 12.62 -10.53
C LYS A 103 27.42 12.47 -11.80
N ASN A 104 28.15 11.37 -11.88
CA ASN A 104 29.08 11.11 -12.99
C ASN A 104 28.37 10.76 -14.31
N GLY A 105 29.08 10.91 -15.44
CA GLY A 105 28.52 10.69 -16.78
C GLY A 105 27.95 9.27 -17.01
N ARG A 106 28.52 8.24 -16.37
CA ARG A 106 28.00 6.86 -16.43
C ARG A 106 26.62 6.73 -15.78
N TYR A 107 26.41 7.39 -14.64
CA TYR A 107 25.11 7.45 -13.99
C TYR A 107 24.08 8.18 -14.86
N ILE A 108 24.46 9.31 -15.48
CA ILE A 108 23.57 10.04 -16.39
C ILE A 108 23.16 9.19 -17.60
N GLN A 109 24.08 8.44 -18.20
CA GLN A 109 23.76 7.50 -19.29
C GLN A 109 22.82 6.37 -18.84
N TRP A 110 22.95 5.92 -17.59
CA TRP A 110 22.01 4.95 -17.01
C TRP A 110 20.63 5.59 -16.81
N VAL A 111 20.55 6.79 -16.25
CA VAL A 111 19.30 7.53 -16.05
C VAL A 111 18.56 7.74 -17.38
N LYS A 112 19.27 8.13 -18.45
CA LYS A 112 18.66 8.27 -19.79
C LYS A 112 17.98 6.99 -20.25
N ARG A 113 18.68 5.85 -20.18
CA ARG A 113 18.12 4.53 -20.54
C ARG A 113 16.96 4.12 -19.63
N PHE A 114 17.06 4.43 -18.34
CA PHE A 114 16.00 4.18 -17.36
C PHE A 114 14.74 4.99 -17.71
N ASN A 115 14.85 6.30 -17.89
CA ASN A 115 13.72 7.18 -18.20
C ASN A 115 13.03 6.76 -19.50
N VAL A 116 13.78 6.50 -20.57
CA VAL A 116 13.21 5.98 -21.84
C VAL A 116 12.44 4.69 -21.61
N LYS A 117 13.01 3.74 -20.84
CA LYS A 117 12.32 2.49 -20.52
C LYS A 117 11.02 2.71 -19.73
N GLN A 118 11.01 3.61 -18.75
CA GLN A 118 9.80 3.93 -17.97
C GLN A 118 8.75 4.63 -18.83
N ALA A 119 9.17 5.53 -19.72
CA ALA A 119 8.31 6.19 -20.69
C ALA A 119 7.62 5.20 -21.62
N SER A 120 8.38 4.28 -22.22
CA SER A 120 7.82 3.27 -23.11
C SER A 120 6.78 2.41 -22.41
N LYS A 121 7.01 2.04 -21.14
CA LYS A 121 6.02 1.33 -20.34
C LYS A 121 4.77 2.17 -20.06
N ALA A 122 4.92 3.45 -19.77
CA ALA A 122 3.78 4.35 -19.59
C ALA A 122 2.95 4.49 -20.87
N VAL A 123 3.60 4.60 -22.04
CA VAL A 123 2.93 4.62 -23.35
C VAL A 123 2.15 3.34 -23.60
N VAL A 124 2.74 2.16 -23.32
CA VAL A 124 2.02 0.87 -23.44
C VAL A 124 0.80 0.85 -22.54
N PHE A 125 0.92 1.30 -21.29
CA PHE A 125 -0.23 1.41 -20.38
C PHE A 125 -1.32 2.34 -20.93
N LEU A 126 -0.97 3.51 -21.47
CA LEU A 126 -1.96 4.42 -22.06
C LEU A 126 -2.67 3.78 -23.26
N GLN A 127 -1.94 3.04 -24.10
CA GLN A 127 -2.52 2.29 -25.22
C GLN A 127 -3.48 1.19 -24.74
N GLU A 128 -3.10 0.42 -23.71
CA GLU A 128 -3.97 -0.60 -23.09
C GLU A 128 -5.24 0.00 -22.48
N GLN A 129 -5.16 1.24 -21.96
CA GLN A 129 -6.31 1.99 -21.44
C GLN A 129 -7.10 2.71 -22.54
N GLY A 130 -6.67 2.64 -23.81
CA GLY A 130 -7.33 3.32 -24.93
C GLY A 130 -7.22 4.84 -24.89
N ILE A 131 -6.22 5.39 -24.20
CA ILE A 131 -6.02 6.83 -24.02
C ILE A 131 -5.12 7.34 -25.14
N GLN A 132 -5.63 8.30 -25.91
CA GLN A 132 -4.97 8.77 -27.13
C GLN A 132 -4.29 10.13 -26.96
N ASN A 133 -4.73 10.93 -25.98
CA ASN A 133 -4.24 12.28 -25.78
C ASN A 133 -4.18 12.67 -24.29
N LEU A 134 -3.56 13.82 -24.01
CA LEU A 134 -3.37 14.32 -22.65
C LEU A 134 -4.70 14.66 -21.97
N GLU A 135 -5.67 15.23 -22.69
CA GLU A 135 -6.97 15.64 -22.13
C GLU A 135 -7.78 14.43 -21.62
N GLU A 136 -7.80 13.34 -22.40
CA GLU A 136 -8.38 12.06 -21.98
C GLU A 136 -7.66 11.50 -20.75
N LEU A 137 -6.32 11.54 -20.72
CA LEU A 137 -5.54 11.11 -19.57
C LEU A 137 -5.88 11.91 -18.32
N GLU A 138 -5.99 13.24 -18.44
CA GLU A 138 -6.34 14.14 -17.35
C GLU A 138 -7.76 13.87 -16.83
N THR A 139 -8.70 13.68 -17.74
CA THR A 139 -10.11 13.36 -17.40
C THR A 139 -10.21 12.03 -16.67
N ARG A 140 -9.63 10.95 -17.22
CA ARG A 140 -9.62 9.63 -16.57
C ARG A 140 -8.92 9.66 -15.21
N THR A 141 -7.80 10.37 -15.11
CA THR A 141 -7.06 10.53 -13.85
C THR A 141 -7.90 11.27 -12.80
N LYS A 142 -8.68 12.26 -13.21
CA LYS A 142 -9.60 12.99 -12.33
C LYS A 142 -10.75 12.09 -11.87
N GLU A 143 -11.44 11.42 -12.79
CA GLU A 143 -12.54 10.49 -12.48
C GLU A 143 -12.13 9.42 -11.46
N ILE A 144 -10.98 8.78 -11.67
CA ILE A 144 -10.51 7.74 -10.76
C ILE A 144 -10.05 8.30 -9.40
N THR A 145 -9.52 9.52 -9.39
CA THR A 145 -9.16 10.23 -8.15
C THR A 145 -10.42 10.56 -7.36
N ASP A 146 -11.45 11.10 -8.01
CA ASP A 146 -12.74 11.45 -7.40
C ASP A 146 -13.45 10.19 -6.85
N ARG A 147 -13.44 9.08 -7.61
CA ARG A 147 -13.95 7.79 -7.15
C ARG A 147 -13.18 7.29 -5.92
N SER A 148 -11.85 7.38 -5.91
CA SER A 148 -11.04 6.99 -4.75
C SER A 148 -11.37 7.82 -3.50
N GLN A 149 -11.57 9.13 -3.66
CA GLN A 149 -11.94 10.03 -2.57
C GLN A 149 -13.35 9.74 -2.03
N SER A 150 -14.31 9.51 -2.92
CA SER A 150 -15.68 9.13 -2.55
C SER A 150 -15.73 7.82 -1.75
N LEU A 151 -14.99 6.80 -2.19
CA LEU A 151 -14.87 5.53 -1.46
C LEU A 151 -14.23 5.72 -0.08
N ALA A 152 -13.14 6.52 0.01
CA ALA A 152 -12.50 6.82 1.28
C ALA A 152 -13.47 7.52 2.26
N GLN A 153 -14.26 8.47 1.76
CA GLN A 153 -15.26 9.16 2.56
C GLN A 153 -16.38 8.22 3.02
N SER A 154 -16.83 7.32 2.15
CA SER A 154 -17.84 6.31 2.47
C SER A 154 -17.37 5.34 3.57
N ILE A 155 -16.11 4.88 3.48
CA ILE A 155 -15.48 4.04 4.51
C ILE A 155 -15.41 4.78 5.85
N LYS A 156 -14.99 6.05 5.84
CA LYS A 156 -14.91 6.89 7.05
C LYS A 156 -16.28 7.10 7.68
N ASN A 157 -17.31 7.34 6.87
CA ASN A 157 -18.68 7.48 7.35
C ASN A 157 -19.21 6.18 7.97
N ALA A 158 -18.95 5.02 7.34
CA ALA A 158 -19.31 3.72 7.91
C ALA A 158 -18.57 3.44 9.23
N GLU A 159 -17.30 3.82 9.34
CA GLU A 159 -16.55 3.71 10.61
C GLU A 159 -17.21 4.52 11.72
N LYS A 160 -17.58 5.76 11.43
CA LYS A 160 -18.31 6.62 12.38
C LYS A 160 -19.63 5.96 12.80
N GLN A 161 -20.43 5.50 11.85
CA GLN A 161 -21.70 4.80 12.14
C GLN A 161 -21.49 3.55 13.00
N LEU A 162 -20.47 2.72 12.73
CA LEU A 162 -20.16 1.55 13.55
C LEU A 162 -19.80 1.93 14.99
N THR A 163 -19.05 3.03 15.18
CA THR A 163 -18.72 3.52 16.52
C THR A 163 -19.94 4.03 17.27
N GLU A 164 -20.83 4.77 16.60
CA GLU A 164 -22.08 5.29 17.16
C GLU A 164 -23.02 4.14 17.56
N ILE A 165 -23.22 3.15 16.67
CA ILE A 165 -24.05 1.98 16.96
C ILE A 165 -23.47 1.19 18.14
N LYS A 166 -22.14 1.03 18.22
CA LYS A 166 -21.49 0.33 19.34
C LYS A 166 -21.68 1.08 20.66
N ALA A 167 -21.53 2.41 20.67
CA ALA A 167 -21.77 3.24 21.84
C ALA A 167 -23.23 3.13 22.29
N LEU A 168 -24.18 3.25 21.37
CA LEU A 168 -25.61 3.15 21.67
C LEU A 168 -25.99 1.77 22.23
N LYS A 169 -25.47 0.68 21.65
CA LYS A 169 -25.64 -0.69 22.18
C LYS A 169 -25.12 -0.81 23.62
N THR A 170 -24.00 -0.15 23.91
CA THR A 170 -23.40 -0.13 25.25
C THR A 170 -24.31 0.60 26.25
N HIS A 171 -24.83 1.78 25.89
CA HIS A 171 -25.77 2.51 26.73
C HIS A 171 -27.08 1.75 26.97
N ILE A 172 -27.64 1.08 25.95
CA ILE A 172 -28.82 0.22 26.09
C ILE A 172 -28.56 -0.93 27.06
N SER A 173 -27.42 -1.60 26.94
CA SER A 173 -27.01 -2.68 27.84
C SER A 173 -26.83 -2.19 29.28
N ASN A 174 -26.10 -1.08 29.46
CA ASN A 174 -25.86 -0.48 30.77
C ASN A 174 -27.17 -0.08 31.44
N TYR A 175 -28.06 0.64 30.72
CA TYR A 175 -29.37 1.01 31.23
C TYR A 175 -30.17 -0.22 31.68
N SER A 176 -30.21 -1.28 30.87
CA SER A 176 -30.93 -2.50 31.21
C SER A 176 -30.41 -3.17 32.49
N LYS A 177 -29.09 -3.13 32.72
CA LYS A 177 -28.45 -3.75 33.89
C LYS A 177 -28.57 -2.92 35.16
N THR A 178 -28.57 -1.59 35.03
CA THR A 178 -28.52 -0.67 36.18
C THR A 178 -29.89 -0.11 36.57
N LYS A 179 -30.93 -0.34 35.76
CA LYS A 179 -32.29 0.14 36.02
C LYS A 179 -32.84 -0.32 37.38
N SER A 180 -32.69 -1.60 37.73
CA SER A 180 -33.17 -2.13 39.01
C SER A 180 -32.50 -1.46 40.20
N VAL A 181 -31.18 -1.25 40.13
CA VAL A 181 -30.39 -0.56 41.16
C VAL A 181 -30.86 0.90 41.30
N TYR A 182 -31.11 1.58 40.18
CA TYR A 182 -31.66 2.94 40.20
C TYR A 182 -33.07 3.01 40.78
N ASP A 183 -33.93 2.03 40.48
CA ASP A 183 -35.29 1.97 41.02
C ASP A 183 -35.28 1.79 42.55
N VAL A 184 -34.36 0.98 43.09
CA VAL A 184 -34.15 0.84 44.55
C VAL A 184 -33.61 2.14 45.14
N TYR A 185 -32.63 2.77 44.50
CA TYR A 185 -32.09 4.07 44.93
C TYR A 185 -33.19 5.14 45.03
N ARG A 186 -34.06 5.22 44.01
CA ARG A 186 -35.20 6.14 43.99
C ARG A 186 -36.18 5.85 45.12
N LYS A 187 -36.49 4.58 45.38
CA LYS A 187 -37.40 4.17 46.48
C LYS A 187 -36.81 4.42 47.86
N SER A 188 -35.49 4.38 48.01
CA SER A 188 -34.78 4.69 49.26
C SER A 188 -34.80 6.18 49.65
N GLY A 189 -35.43 7.03 48.84
CA GLY A 189 -35.41 8.48 49.05
C GLY A 189 -34.05 9.11 48.73
N TYR A 190 -33.28 8.52 47.82
CA TYR A 190 -31.94 8.96 47.45
C TYR A 190 -30.93 8.89 48.62
N SER A 191 -30.90 7.74 49.31
CA SER A 191 -29.97 7.51 50.42
C SER A 191 -28.51 7.68 50.01
N ARG A 192 -27.77 8.50 50.77
CA ARG A 192 -26.34 8.75 50.53
C ARG A 192 -25.48 7.49 50.68
N VAL A 193 -25.82 6.63 51.65
CA VAL A 193 -25.09 5.36 51.88
C VAL A 193 -25.26 4.44 50.67
N PHE A 194 -26.51 4.28 50.19
CA PHE A 194 -26.80 3.47 49.01
C PHE A 194 -26.11 4.01 47.75
N TYR A 195 -26.01 5.34 47.62
CA TYR A 195 -25.32 5.98 46.51
C TYR A 195 -23.83 5.61 46.46
N GLU A 196 -23.12 5.67 47.59
CA GLU A 196 -21.70 5.33 47.65
C GLU A 196 -21.46 3.83 47.37
N GLU A 197 -22.31 2.95 47.90
CA GLU A 197 -22.23 1.50 47.65
C GLU A 197 -22.50 1.12 46.19
N ASN A 198 -23.36 1.87 45.49
CA ASN A 198 -23.81 1.57 44.12
C ASN A 198 -23.36 2.61 43.09
N LYS A 199 -22.31 3.38 43.41
CA LYS A 199 -21.87 4.56 42.66
C LYS A 199 -21.67 4.28 41.17
N GLU A 200 -20.95 3.20 40.84
CA GLU A 200 -20.68 2.82 39.46
C GLU A 200 -21.96 2.55 38.66
N ALA A 201 -22.88 1.77 39.22
CA ALA A 201 -24.15 1.44 38.58
C ALA A 201 -25.01 2.68 38.33
N LEU A 202 -25.06 3.60 39.30
CA LEU A 202 -25.80 4.85 39.18
C LEU A 202 -25.18 5.82 38.16
N LEU A 203 -23.85 5.88 38.08
CA LEU A 203 -23.15 6.66 37.05
C LEU A 203 -23.39 6.09 35.65
N LEU A 204 -23.32 4.77 35.47
CA LEU A 204 -23.62 4.12 34.20
C LEU A 204 -25.08 4.33 33.77
N TYR A 205 -26.02 4.26 34.72
CA TYR A 205 -27.42 4.59 34.46
C TYR A 205 -27.59 6.03 33.98
N LYS A 206 -26.99 6.98 34.70
CA LYS A 206 -27.05 8.41 34.36
C LYS A 206 -26.46 8.68 32.97
N ALA A 207 -25.29 8.11 32.68
CA ALA A 207 -24.63 8.24 31.38
C ALA A 207 -25.46 7.64 30.23
N ALA A 208 -26.14 6.51 30.46
CA ALA A 208 -27.05 5.96 29.46
C ALA A 208 -28.26 6.87 29.22
N LYS A 209 -28.83 7.45 30.29
CA LYS A 209 -29.95 8.40 30.21
C LYS A 209 -29.57 9.67 29.43
N THR A 210 -28.38 10.21 29.65
CA THR A 210 -27.88 11.40 28.91
C THR A 210 -27.66 11.08 27.43
N ALA A 211 -27.04 9.94 27.12
CA ALA A 211 -26.84 9.51 25.74
C ALA A 211 -28.18 9.32 24.99
N PHE A 212 -29.24 8.84 25.67
CA PHE A 212 -30.57 8.71 25.08
C PHE A 212 -31.25 10.06 24.82
N SER A 213 -31.05 11.07 25.68
CA SER A 213 -31.55 12.41 25.41
C SER A 213 -30.82 13.08 24.24
N GLU A 214 -29.52 12.85 24.11
CA GLU A 214 -28.70 13.40 23.02
C GLU A 214 -28.95 12.70 21.68
N PHE A 215 -29.43 11.45 21.69
CA PHE A 215 -29.76 10.70 20.48
C PHE A 215 -30.84 11.38 19.61
N GLY A 216 -31.66 12.27 20.18
CA GLY A 216 -32.50 13.20 19.42
C GLY A 216 -33.67 12.58 18.63
N LYS A 217 -33.84 11.26 18.62
CA LYS A 217 -34.97 10.57 17.96
C LYS A 217 -36.10 10.27 18.95
N LYS A 218 -37.35 10.30 18.46
CA LYS A 218 -38.56 9.99 19.24
C LYS A 218 -38.57 8.57 19.81
N THR A 219 -37.91 7.62 19.15
CA THR A 219 -37.85 6.22 19.57
C THR A 219 -36.41 5.70 19.54
N LEU A 220 -36.03 4.99 20.61
CA LEU A 220 -34.75 4.28 20.68
C LEU A 220 -34.86 2.95 19.92
N PRO A 221 -33.93 2.65 19.01
CA PRO A 221 -33.88 1.37 18.31
C PRO A 221 -33.74 0.20 19.29
N ARG A 222 -34.28 -0.96 18.93
CA ARG A 222 -34.10 -2.17 19.73
C ARG A 222 -32.67 -2.70 19.56
N TYR A 223 -32.13 -3.35 20.59
CA TYR A 223 -30.78 -3.93 20.55
C TYR A 223 -30.59 -4.92 19.37
N LYS A 224 -31.62 -5.69 19.03
CA LYS A 224 -31.62 -6.61 17.87
C LYS A 224 -31.54 -5.85 16.54
N GLU A 225 -32.22 -4.72 16.41
CA GLU A 225 -32.19 -3.87 15.20
C GLU A 225 -30.80 -3.25 15.02
N LEU A 226 -30.21 -2.70 16.09
CA LEU A 226 -28.84 -2.18 16.07
C LEU A 226 -27.81 -3.24 15.72
N THR A 227 -28.06 -4.50 16.09
CA THR A 227 -27.17 -5.60 15.72
C THR A 227 -27.25 -5.91 14.22
N LYS A 228 -28.46 -5.92 13.63
CA LYS A 228 -28.65 -6.08 12.18
C LYS A 228 -28.05 -4.91 11.39
N GLU A 229 -28.23 -3.69 11.88
CA GLU A 229 -27.66 -2.48 11.27
C GLU A 229 -26.13 -2.51 11.33
N TYR A 230 -25.57 -2.87 12.48
CA TYR A 230 -24.12 -3.02 12.65
C TYR A 230 -23.52 -4.02 11.66
N THR A 231 -24.13 -5.21 11.50
CA THR A 231 -23.63 -6.22 10.55
C THR A 231 -23.71 -5.73 9.11
N LYS A 232 -24.82 -5.07 8.74
CA LYS A 232 -24.99 -4.49 7.40
C LYS A 232 -23.93 -3.43 7.09
N VAL A 233 -23.71 -2.48 7.99
CA VAL A 233 -22.69 -1.42 7.80
C VAL A 233 -21.29 -2.04 7.74
N LEU A 234 -21.02 -3.07 8.54
CA LEU A 234 -19.73 -3.77 8.53
C LEU A 234 -19.47 -4.48 7.20
N GLU A 235 -20.47 -5.12 6.61
CA GLU A 235 -20.39 -5.78 5.31
C GLU A 235 -20.15 -4.75 4.19
N GLN A 236 -20.93 -3.68 4.15
CA GLN A 236 -20.76 -2.58 3.19
C GLN A 236 -19.36 -1.95 3.28
N LYS A 237 -18.87 -1.72 4.51
CA LYS A 237 -17.50 -1.21 4.73
C LYS A 237 -16.45 -2.16 4.12
N LYS A 238 -16.61 -3.48 4.28
CA LYS A 238 -15.67 -4.47 3.73
C LYS A 238 -15.66 -4.43 2.21
N GLU A 239 -16.82 -4.30 1.59
CA GLU A 239 -16.97 -4.18 0.12
C GLU A 239 -16.29 -2.91 -0.38
N TRP A 240 -16.63 -1.74 0.18
CA TRP A 240 -15.99 -0.48 -0.18
C TRP A 240 -14.48 -0.49 0.03
N TYR A 241 -13.98 -1.16 1.07
CA TYR A 241 -12.54 -1.28 1.30
C TYR A 241 -11.83 -2.17 0.26
N ARG A 242 -12.50 -3.21 -0.25
CA ARG A 242 -11.97 -4.02 -1.36
C ARG A 242 -11.86 -3.18 -2.63
N GLU A 243 -12.95 -2.52 -3.01
CA GLU A 243 -12.99 -1.64 -4.18
C GLU A 243 -11.99 -0.49 -4.06
N TYR A 244 -11.90 0.15 -2.88
CA TYR A 244 -10.96 1.23 -2.63
C TYR A 244 -9.50 0.80 -2.87
N ARG A 245 -9.12 -0.43 -2.48
CA ARG A 245 -7.75 -0.91 -2.70
C ARG A 245 -7.41 -1.06 -4.18
N GLU A 246 -8.37 -1.53 -4.98
CA GLU A 246 -8.22 -1.68 -6.42
C GLU A 246 -8.15 -0.31 -7.10
N VAL A 247 -9.16 0.54 -6.86
CA VAL A 247 -9.22 1.91 -7.39
C VAL A 247 -8.00 2.72 -6.98
N ARG A 248 -7.51 2.61 -5.73
CA ARG A 248 -6.31 3.32 -5.27
C ARG A 248 -5.05 2.86 -5.97
N SER A 249 -4.94 1.57 -6.28
CA SER A 249 -3.80 1.02 -7.03
C SER A 249 -3.79 1.55 -8.47
N GLU A 250 -4.94 1.52 -9.11
CA GLU A 250 -5.14 2.01 -10.47
C GLU A 250 -4.94 3.53 -10.57
N MET A 251 -5.53 4.30 -9.64
CA MET A 251 -5.38 5.75 -9.54
C MET A 251 -3.89 6.16 -9.48
N LYS A 252 -3.04 5.39 -8.78
CA LYS A 252 -1.60 5.64 -8.75
C LYS A 252 -0.93 5.42 -10.10
N LYS A 253 -1.36 4.43 -10.90
CA LYS A 253 -0.85 4.20 -12.25
C LYS A 253 -1.22 5.37 -13.16
N PHE A 254 -2.47 5.82 -13.11
CA PHE A 254 -2.94 6.97 -13.89
C PHE A 254 -2.19 8.27 -13.54
N GLN A 255 -2.06 8.60 -12.25
CA GLN A 255 -1.31 9.78 -11.81
C GLN A 255 0.15 9.73 -12.26
N LEU A 256 0.78 8.55 -12.16
CA LEU A 256 2.15 8.38 -12.61
C LEU A 256 2.29 8.52 -14.13
N ALA A 257 1.33 7.98 -14.90
CA ALA A 257 1.33 8.12 -16.35
C ALA A 257 1.18 9.59 -16.75
N GLN A 258 0.26 10.30 -16.10
CA GLN A 258 0.05 11.73 -16.28
C GLN A 258 1.35 12.53 -16.01
N GLU A 259 2.05 12.23 -14.93
CA GLU A 259 3.29 12.91 -14.57
C GLU A 259 4.43 12.63 -15.57
N ILE A 260 4.57 11.36 -16.01
CA ILE A 260 5.53 10.98 -17.05
C ILE A 260 5.23 11.70 -18.36
N THR A 261 3.98 11.67 -18.83
CA THR A 261 3.56 12.29 -20.09
C THR A 261 3.81 13.81 -20.05
N ARG A 262 3.45 14.49 -18.96
CA ARG A 262 3.72 15.92 -18.77
C ARG A 262 5.21 16.24 -18.80
N THR A 263 6.03 15.40 -18.16
CA THR A 263 7.48 15.61 -18.13
C THR A 263 8.07 15.51 -19.54
N PHE A 264 7.66 14.52 -20.34
CA PHE A 264 8.11 14.37 -21.73
C PHE A 264 7.68 15.53 -22.63
N LEU A 265 6.41 15.94 -22.55
CA LEU A 265 5.91 17.08 -23.33
C LEU A 265 6.66 18.38 -23.00
N ASN A 266 6.98 18.60 -21.73
CA ASN A 266 7.74 19.77 -21.29
C ASN A 266 9.21 19.71 -21.74
N GLU A 267 9.82 18.52 -21.76
CA GLU A 267 11.18 18.33 -22.30
C GLU A 267 11.24 18.58 -23.82
N GLU A 268 10.21 18.19 -24.59
CA GLU A 268 10.12 18.50 -26.03
C GLU A 268 10.00 20.00 -26.30
N GLN A 269 9.24 20.74 -25.49
CA GLN A 269 9.09 22.18 -25.63
C GLN A 269 10.36 22.98 -25.28
N GLN A 270 11.25 22.41 -24.46
CA GLN A 270 12.53 23.03 -24.08
C GLN A 270 13.69 22.67 -25.02
N MET A 271 13.51 21.70 -25.93
CA MET A 271 14.50 21.40 -26.95
C MET A 271 14.46 22.48 -28.03
N PRO A 272 15.59 23.12 -28.39
CA PRO A 272 15.60 24.04 -29.51
C PRO A 272 15.12 23.29 -30.77
N LYS A 273 14.11 23.82 -31.46
CA LYS A 273 13.64 23.29 -32.75
C LYS A 273 14.89 23.07 -33.61
N ARG A 274 15.27 21.81 -33.85
CA ARG A 274 16.36 21.52 -34.79
C ARG A 274 15.94 22.15 -36.10
N GLY A 275 16.65 23.22 -36.49
CA GLY A 275 16.46 23.84 -37.79
C GLY A 275 16.48 22.73 -38.83
N LEU A 276 15.42 22.66 -39.63
CA LEU A 276 15.41 21.91 -40.87
C LEU A 276 16.62 22.43 -41.65
N ILE A 277 17.66 21.61 -41.77
CA ILE A 277 18.70 21.85 -42.77
C ILE A 277 18.00 21.55 -44.09
N GLU A 278 17.45 22.59 -44.71
CA GLU A 278 17.12 22.57 -46.13
C GLU A 278 18.40 22.18 -46.87
N ARG A 279 18.33 21.06 -47.58
CA ARG A 279 19.34 20.64 -48.55
C ARG A 279 18.89 21.08 -49.93
#